data_AF-A0A7S2ELI9-F1
#
_entry.id   AF-A0A7S2ELI9-F1
#
_cell.length_a   1.000
_cell.length_b   1.000
_cell.length_c   1.000
_cell.angle_alpha   90.00
_cell.angle_beta   90.00
_cell.angle_gamma   90.00
#
_symmetry.space_group_name_H-M   'P 1'
#
loop_
_entity.id
_entity.type
_entity.pdbx_description
1 polymer ?
#
loop_
_entity_poly.entity_id
_entity_poly.type
_entity_poly.pdbx_seq_one_letter_code
_entity_poly.pdbx_strand_id
1 'polypeptide(L)'
;VGLLRTLPALNAYSCVPQPIQRAVADVLTDAPFLDAFFEEARSKSKASYEICARKLDEMVAPFDESKAGPFVYVDFSSLLPEKNRRGEARFEALVQRAARVALTPGRSMGDTRPGRVRICYAW
;
A
#
# COMPACT_ATOMS: atom_id res chain seq x y z
N VAL A 1 30.22 -13.26 -7.11
CA VAL A 1 30.99 -13.04 -5.86
C VAL A 1 31.55 -11.61 -5.74
N GLY A 2 31.97 -10.94 -6.82
CA GLY A 2 32.48 -9.55 -6.75
C GLY A 2 31.45 -8.49 -6.32
N LEU A 3 30.20 -8.57 -6.82
CA LEU A 3 29.14 -7.59 -6.53
C LEU A 3 28.73 -7.53 -5.05
N LEU A 4 28.63 -8.69 -4.38
CA LEU A 4 28.25 -8.73 -2.97
C LEU A 4 29.34 -8.18 -2.04
N ARG A 5 30.61 -8.22 -2.47
CA ARG A 5 31.75 -7.69 -1.71
C ARG A 5 31.84 -6.18 -1.73
N THR A 6 31.23 -5.50 -2.71
CA THR A 6 31.25 -4.04 -2.81
C THR A 6 30.06 -3.38 -2.10
N LEU A 7 29.01 -4.15 -1.74
CA LEU A 7 27.84 -3.63 -1.03
C LEU A 7 28.17 -2.90 0.29
N PRO A 8 29.09 -3.39 1.16
CA PRO A 8 29.44 -2.65 2.38
C PRO A 8 30.08 -1.29 2.10
N ALA A 9 30.90 -1.18 1.04
CA ALA A 9 31.50 0.08 0.64
C ALA A 9 30.45 1.08 0.12
N LEU A 10 29.40 0.59 -0.56
CA LEU A 10 28.27 1.41 -0.98
C LEU A 10 27.40 1.87 0.19
N ASN A 11 27.30 1.06 1.25
CA ASN A 11 26.53 1.41 2.45
C ASN A 11 27.05 2.70 3.11
N ALA A 12 28.36 3.01 2.99
CA ALA A 12 28.95 4.21 3.57
C ALA A 12 28.26 5.53 3.16
N TYR A 13 27.58 5.56 2.00
CA TYR A 13 26.87 6.75 1.50
C TYR A 13 25.39 6.81 1.90
N SER A 14 24.85 5.75 2.52
CA SER A 14 23.43 5.63 2.87
C SER A 14 23.19 4.90 4.20
N CYS A 15 24.21 4.84 5.07
CA CYS A 15 24.13 4.19 6.37
C CYS A 15 22.95 4.71 7.18
N VAL A 16 22.24 3.79 7.84
CA VAL A 16 21.21 4.14 8.83
C VAL A 16 21.88 4.92 9.97
N PRO A 17 21.32 6.05 10.44
CA PRO A 17 21.90 6.78 11.56
C PRO A 17 22.03 5.90 12.80
N GLN A 18 23.15 6.00 13.52
CA GLN A 18 23.42 5.19 14.71
C GLN A 18 22.29 5.22 15.76
N PRO A 19 21.63 6.37 16.04
CA PRO A 19 20.52 6.41 16.99
C PRO A 19 19.33 5.54 16.57
N ILE A 20 19.02 5.49 15.27
CA ILE A 20 17.96 4.66 14.72
C ILE A 20 18.34 3.18 14.78
N GLN A 21 19.60 2.86 14.45
CA GLN A 21 20.09 1.48 14.60
C GLN A 21 19.94 0.99 16.04
N ARG A 22 20.28 1.83 17.03
CA ARG A 22 20.14 1.47 18.44
C ARG A 22 18.69 1.29 18.84
N ALA A 23 17.82 2.25 18.52
CA ALA A 23 16.40 2.16 18.84
C ALA A 23 15.73 0.92 18.24
N VAL A 24 16.02 0.62 16.97
CA VAL A 24 15.49 -0.58 16.31
C VAL A 24 16.07 -1.85 16.92
N ALA A 25 17.37 -1.88 17.29
CA ALA A 25 17.97 -3.04 17.95
C ALA A 25 17.33 -3.32 19.32
N ASP A 26 17.05 -2.28 20.10
CA ASP A 26 16.39 -2.42 21.40
C ASP A 26 14.96 -3.00 21.22
N VAL A 27 14.21 -2.55 20.20
CA VAL A 27 12.88 -3.10 19.87
C VAL A 27 12.95 -4.54 19.34
N LEU A 28 13.91 -4.84 18.47
CA LEU A 28 14.04 -6.15 17.83
C LEU A 28 14.58 -7.25 18.76
N THR A 29 15.12 -6.89 19.92
CA THR A 29 15.59 -7.85 20.93
C THR A 29 14.55 -8.12 22.04
N ASP A 30 13.46 -7.35 22.09
CA ASP A 30 12.33 -7.57 22.99
C ASP A 30 11.32 -8.56 22.38
N ALA A 31 11.58 -9.87 22.55
CA ALA A 31 10.73 -10.92 22.00
C ALA A 31 9.26 -10.86 22.48
N PRO A 32 8.96 -10.66 23.79
CA PRO A 32 7.58 -10.50 24.25
C PRO A 32 6.85 -9.33 23.58
N PHE A 33 7.52 -8.19 23.39
CA PHE A 33 6.95 -7.07 22.64
C PHE A 33 6.66 -7.45 21.19
N LEU A 34 7.60 -8.10 20.50
CA LEU A 34 7.45 -8.47 19.10
C LEU A 34 6.28 -9.42 18.88
N ASP A 35 6.12 -10.44 19.73
CA ASP A 35 5.02 -11.40 19.63
C ASP A 35 3.67 -10.70 19.74
N ALA A 36 3.50 -9.84 20.75
CA ALA A 36 2.30 -9.05 20.95
C ALA A 36 2.06 -8.06 19.79
N PHE A 37 3.10 -7.35 19.36
CA PHE A 37 3.03 -6.39 18.26
C PHE A 37 2.57 -7.06 16.96
N PHE A 38 3.13 -8.21 16.60
CA PHE A 38 2.75 -8.89 15.37
C PHE A 38 1.34 -9.45 15.43
N GLU A 39 0.89 -9.96 16.57
CA GLU A 39 -0.50 -10.41 16.75
C GLU A 39 -1.48 -9.25 16.59
N GLU A 40 -1.23 -8.14 17.27
CA GLU A 40 -2.08 -6.95 17.21
C GLU A 40 -2.08 -6.33 15.80
N ALA A 41 -0.91 -6.17 15.18
CA ALA A 41 -0.78 -5.60 13.84
C ALA A 41 -1.51 -6.44 12.79
N ARG A 42 -1.47 -7.78 12.90
CA ARG A 42 -2.23 -8.69 12.02
C ARG A 42 -3.73 -8.54 12.23
N SER A 43 -4.18 -8.49 13.49
CA SER A 43 -5.60 -8.31 13.84
C SER A 43 -6.15 -7.00 13.28
N LYS A 44 -5.47 -5.88 13.54
CA LYS A 44 -5.85 -4.56 13.03
C LYS A 44 -5.85 -4.50 11.52
N SER A 45 -4.77 -4.98 10.88
CA SER A 45 -4.68 -4.99 9.41
C SER A 45 -5.80 -5.79 8.76
N LYS A 46 -6.20 -6.92 9.37
CA LYS A 46 -7.33 -7.73 8.90
C LYS A 46 -8.65 -6.99 9.04
N ALA A 47 -8.91 -6.38 10.21
CA ALA A 47 -10.13 -5.61 10.42
C ALA A 47 -10.26 -4.44 9.43
N SER A 48 -9.16 -3.73 9.17
CA SER A 48 -9.14 -2.61 8.22
C SER A 48 -9.36 -3.07 6.77
N TYR A 49 -8.78 -4.22 6.40
CA TYR A 49 -9.06 -4.87 5.11
C TYR A 49 -10.54 -5.24 4.98
N GLU A 50 -11.13 -5.91 5.97
CA GLU A 50 -12.53 -6.36 5.94
C GLU A 50 -13.51 -5.18 5.79
N ILE A 51 -13.24 -4.06 6.46
CA ILE A 51 -14.03 -2.83 6.30
C ILE A 51 -13.94 -2.32 4.85
N CYS A 52 -12.73 -2.26 4.29
CA CYS A 52 -12.51 -1.79 2.92
C CYS A 52 -13.17 -2.72 1.90
N ALA A 53 -12.93 -4.03 2.00
CA ALA A 53 -13.49 -5.05 1.14
C ALA A 53 -15.02 -5.02 1.14
N ARG A 54 -15.64 -4.97 2.32
CA ARG A 54 -17.10 -4.86 2.45
C ARG A 54 -17.66 -3.62 1.73
N LYS A 55 -16.98 -2.47 1.81
CA LYS A 55 -17.41 -1.26 1.10
C LYS A 55 -17.26 -1.37 -0.41
N LEU A 56 -16.24 -2.05 -0.89
CA LEU A 56 -16.09 -2.33 -2.32
C LEU A 56 -17.15 -3.31 -2.83
N ASP A 57 -17.49 -4.33 -2.04
CA ASP A 57 -18.60 -5.25 -2.34
C ASP A 57 -19.94 -4.53 -2.39
N GLU A 58 -20.24 -3.65 -1.42
CA GLU A 58 -21.44 -2.80 -1.42
C GLU A 58 -21.54 -1.91 -2.68
N MET A 59 -20.38 -1.48 -3.22
CA MET A 59 -20.28 -0.69 -4.45
C MET A 59 -20.31 -1.54 -5.73
N VAL A 60 -20.30 -2.87 -5.61
CA VAL A 60 -20.14 -3.81 -6.73
C VAL A 60 -18.88 -3.49 -7.55
N ALA A 61 -17.82 -3.08 -6.86
CA ALA A 61 -16.53 -2.74 -7.46
C ALA A 61 -15.60 -3.96 -7.40
N PRO A 62 -15.19 -4.56 -8.54
CA PRO A 62 -14.29 -5.70 -8.51
C PRO A 62 -12.92 -5.33 -7.92
N PHE A 63 -12.35 -6.19 -7.08
CA PHE A 63 -11.00 -6.00 -6.54
C PHE A 63 -10.28 -7.33 -6.38
N ASP A 64 -8.95 -7.28 -6.37
CA ASP A 64 -8.12 -8.45 -6.08
C ASP A 64 -8.08 -8.66 -4.56
N GLU A 65 -8.39 -9.89 -4.11
CA GLU A 65 -8.28 -10.27 -2.71
C GLU A 65 -6.84 -10.06 -2.21
N SER A 66 -6.67 -9.24 -1.18
CA SER A 66 -5.36 -8.93 -0.62
C SER A 66 -5.00 -9.94 0.47
N LYS A 67 -3.92 -10.70 0.24
CA LYS A 67 -3.37 -11.65 1.24
C LYS A 67 -2.29 -11.02 2.11
N ALA A 68 -1.77 -9.85 1.73
CA ALA A 68 -0.71 -9.15 2.43
C ALA A 68 -0.62 -7.68 1.98
N GLY A 69 0.01 -6.86 2.80
CA GLY A 69 0.21 -5.44 2.53
C GLY A 69 -0.95 -4.56 2.99
N PRO A 70 -0.75 -3.23 3.06
CA PRO A 70 -1.74 -2.29 3.60
C PRO A 70 -2.72 -1.75 2.54
N PHE A 71 -2.98 -2.50 1.46
CA PHE A 71 -3.78 -2.00 0.33
C PHE A 71 -4.54 -3.10 -0.43
N VAL A 72 -5.59 -2.69 -1.14
CA VAL A 72 -6.33 -3.48 -2.14
C VAL A 72 -6.14 -2.89 -3.53
N TYR A 73 -6.25 -3.73 -4.55
CA TYR A 73 -6.19 -3.30 -5.96
C TYR A 73 -7.56 -3.46 -6.61
N VAL A 74 -8.16 -2.34 -6.99
CA VAL A 74 -9.59 -2.22 -7.35
C VAL A 74 -9.73 -1.84 -8.82
N ASP A 75 -10.77 -2.35 -9.47
CA ASP A 75 -11.17 -2.02 -10.82
C ASP A 75 -12.37 -1.06 -10.84
N PHE A 76 -12.11 0.21 -11.13
CA PHE A 76 -13.14 1.21 -11.40
C PHE A 76 -13.28 1.52 -12.88
N SER A 77 -12.79 0.65 -13.78
CA SER A 77 -12.85 0.85 -15.23
C SER A 77 -14.27 1.11 -15.70
N SER A 78 -15.30 0.47 -15.11
CA SER A 78 -16.72 0.69 -15.42
C SER A 78 -17.19 2.11 -15.13
N LEU A 79 -16.66 2.76 -14.08
CA LEU A 79 -17.01 4.10 -13.63
C LEU A 79 -16.27 5.22 -14.37
N LEU A 80 -15.26 4.88 -15.17
CA LEU A 80 -14.53 5.90 -15.93
C LEU A 80 -15.45 6.59 -16.96
N PRO A 81 -15.41 7.94 -17.02
CA PRO A 81 -16.11 8.71 -18.06
C PRO A 81 -15.70 8.29 -19.47
N GLU A 82 -14.42 7.98 -19.66
CA GLU A 82 -13.86 7.40 -20.88
C GLU A 82 -12.90 6.27 -20.50
N LYS A 83 -12.87 5.18 -21.28
CA LYS A 83 -12.00 4.03 -21.03
C LYS A 83 -10.56 4.28 -21.50
N ASN A 84 -9.98 5.40 -21.08
CA ASN A 84 -8.62 5.82 -21.41
C ASN A 84 -7.98 6.57 -20.23
N ARG A 85 -6.71 6.96 -20.38
CA ARG A 85 -5.95 7.66 -19.32
C ARG A 85 -6.52 9.02 -18.93
N ARG A 86 -7.15 9.74 -19.86
CA ARG A 86 -7.80 11.02 -19.56
C ARG A 86 -9.03 10.81 -18.69
N GLY A 87 -9.84 9.79 -19.01
CA GLY A 87 -10.97 9.39 -18.18
C GLY A 87 -10.56 8.97 -16.77
N GLU A 88 -9.47 8.21 -16.64
CA GLU A 88 -8.87 7.85 -15.34
C GLU A 88 -8.47 9.08 -14.52
N ALA A 89 -7.73 10.03 -15.13
CA ALA A 89 -7.31 11.25 -14.43
C ALA A 89 -8.50 12.12 -13.98
N ARG A 90 -9.57 12.18 -14.78
CA ARG A 90 -10.78 12.92 -14.40
C ARG A 90 -11.57 12.22 -13.30
N PHE A 91 -11.64 10.88 -13.34
CA PHE A 91 -12.24 10.10 -12.26
C PHE A 91 -11.49 10.32 -10.94
N GLU A 92 -10.16 10.24 -10.97
CA GLU A 92 -9.31 10.49 -9.79
C GLU A 92 -9.52 11.90 -9.21
N ALA A 93 -9.50 12.93 -10.06
CA ALA A 93 -9.76 14.31 -9.65
C ALA A 93 -11.18 14.48 -9.05
N LEU A 94 -12.18 13.79 -9.62
CA LEU A 94 -13.54 13.81 -9.11
C LEU A 94 -13.63 13.17 -7.73
N VAL A 95 -13.05 11.97 -7.54
CA VAL A 95 -13.05 11.27 -6.24
C VAL A 95 -12.33 12.11 -5.19
N GLN A 96 -11.16 12.67 -5.51
CA GLN A 96 -10.43 13.53 -4.59
C GLN A 96 -11.22 14.79 -4.23
N ARG A 97 -11.90 15.42 -5.18
CA ARG A 97 -12.66 16.65 -4.94
C ARG A 97 -13.95 16.39 -4.15
N ALA A 98 -14.72 15.37 -4.55
CA ALA A 98 -16.06 15.10 -4.03
C ALA A 98 -16.04 14.24 -2.76
N ALA A 99 -15.25 13.15 -2.76
CA ALA A 99 -15.17 12.22 -1.63
C ALA A 99 -14.00 12.51 -0.68
N ARG A 100 -13.07 13.41 -1.05
CA ARG A 100 -11.85 13.71 -0.27
C ARG A 100 -10.97 12.47 -0.05
N VAL A 101 -11.05 11.51 -0.97
CA VAL A 101 -10.24 10.28 -0.94
C VAL A 101 -9.10 10.39 -1.95
N ALA A 102 -7.87 10.15 -1.49
CA ALA A 102 -6.71 10.03 -2.36
C ALA A 102 -6.56 8.59 -2.85
N LEU A 103 -6.52 8.42 -4.17
CA LEU A 103 -6.30 7.12 -4.81
C LEU A 103 -4.90 7.08 -5.42
N THR A 104 -4.25 5.91 -5.43
CA THR A 104 -3.04 5.71 -6.24
C THR A 104 -3.45 5.08 -7.57
N PRO A 105 -3.41 5.79 -8.70
CA PRO A 105 -3.84 5.23 -9.97
C PRO A 105 -2.85 4.18 -10.49
N GLY A 106 -3.36 3.16 -11.18
CA GLY A 106 -2.59 2.05 -11.74
C GLY A 106 -1.45 2.51 -12.66
N ARG A 107 -1.64 3.62 -13.38
CA ARG A 107 -0.61 4.23 -14.23
C ARG A 107 0.69 4.56 -13.47
N SER A 108 0.59 4.97 -12.20
CA SER A 108 1.76 5.31 -11.37
C SER A 108 2.54 4.07 -10.94
N MET A 109 1.96 2.88 -11.11
CA MET A 109 2.54 1.58 -10.77
C MET A 109 2.84 0.74 -12.03
N GLY A 110 2.74 1.35 -13.22
CA GLY A 110 3.02 0.69 -14.50
C GLY A 110 1.88 -0.16 -15.08
N ASP A 111 0.67 -0.14 -14.51
CA ASP A 111 -0.47 -0.88 -15.10
C ASP A 111 -0.92 -0.21 -16.40
N THR A 112 -1.06 -1.00 -17.46
CA THR A 112 -1.47 -0.56 -18.80
C THR A 112 -2.98 -0.33 -18.92
N ARG A 113 -3.79 -0.96 -18.05
CA ARG A 113 -5.25 -0.87 -18.07
C ARG A 113 -5.77 0.37 -17.33
N PRO A 114 -6.55 1.25 -17.97
CA PRO A 114 -7.16 2.39 -17.28
C PRO A 114 -8.20 1.97 -16.24
N GLY A 115 -8.24 2.68 -15.12
CA GLY A 115 -9.29 2.54 -14.10
C GLY A 115 -8.95 1.58 -12.97
N ARG A 116 -7.80 0.91 -13.04
CA ARG A 116 -7.25 0.16 -11.91
C ARG A 116 -6.62 1.13 -10.91
N VAL A 117 -6.89 0.96 -9.62
CA VAL A 117 -6.38 1.84 -8.55
C VAL A 117 -5.97 1.03 -7.33
N ARG A 118 -4.94 1.51 -6.61
CA ARG A 118 -4.56 1.00 -5.30
C ARG A 118 -5.16 1.90 -4.22
N ILE A 119 -5.88 1.29 -3.29
CA ILE A 119 -6.47 1.94 -2.10
C ILE A 119 -5.74 1.41 -0.87
N CYS A 120 -5.11 2.30 -0.10
CA CYS A 120 -4.51 1.93 1.18
C CYS A 120 -5.59 1.93 2.27
N TYR A 121 -5.68 0.85 3.04
CA TYR A 121 -6.69 0.68 4.09
C TYR A 121 -6.10 0.59 5.51
N ALA A 122 -4.78 0.51 5.68
CA ALA A 122 -4.19 0.39 7.01
C ALA A 122 -4.43 1.67 7.82
N TRP A 123 -5.11 1.53 8.96
CA TRP A 123 -5.40 2.56 9.96
C TRP A 123 -5.24 1.97 11.36
#